data_AF-A0A950PHL3-F1
#
_entry.id   AF-A0A950PHL3-F1
#
_cell.length_a   1.000
_cell.length_b   1.000
_cell.length_c   1.000
_cell.angle_alpha   90.00
_cell.angle_beta   90.00
_cell.angle_gamma   90.00
#
_symmetry.space_group_name_H-M   'P 1'
#
loop_
_entity.id
_entity.type
_entity.pdbx_description
1 polymer ?
#
loop_
_entity_poly.entity_id
_entity_poly.type
_entity_poly.pdbx_seq_one_letter_code
_entity_poly.pdbx_strand_id
1 'polypeptide(L)'
;MKKRSFAPTAAAAIAAGVLLTGVCGYGNFATTTSNVADRIASPAGPGTSIDPGGPMQPAPTPRISKQPIDQPVTAQGRTLTTKAVAGGCRTAQLVSQETPTTVTLTILVTNHQKPGELCSFIAMLTPVSTTLKAPLGSRQLIDGATGKQLPAPQ
;
A
#
# COMPACT_ATOMS: atom_id res chain seq x y z
N MET A 1 -50.25 -11.51 -25.12
CA MET A 1 -50.29 -10.16 -25.75
C MET A 1 -49.68 -9.20 -24.72
N LYS A 2 -48.65 -8.36 -24.92
CA LYS A 2 -48.09 -7.65 -26.08
C LYS A 2 -46.60 -7.35 -25.77
N LYS A 3 -45.73 -7.52 -26.78
CA LYS A 3 -44.30 -7.19 -26.80
C LYS A 3 -44.03 -5.68 -26.56
N ARG A 4 -42.80 -5.34 -26.15
CA ARG A 4 -41.89 -4.46 -26.93
C ARG A 4 -40.46 -4.46 -26.38
N SER A 5 -39.56 -4.98 -27.22
CA SER A 5 -38.12 -4.73 -27.22
C SER A 5 -37.82 -3.28 -27.63
N PHE A 6 -36.72 -2.72 -27.12
CA PHE A 6 -35.98 -1.64 -27.77
C PHE A 6 -34.47 -1.77 -27.48
N ALA A 7 -33.69 -1.89 -28.54
CA ALA A 7 -32.30 -1.44 -28.71
C ALA A 7 -32.31 -0.61 -30.03
N PRO A 8 -31.21 -0.05 -30.58
CA PRO A 8 -29.88 0.33 -30.06
C PRO A 8 -29.53 1.81 -30.40
N THR A 9 -28.39 2.36 -29.98
CA THR A 9 -27.72 3.47 -30.72
C THR A 9 -26.22 3.59 -30.40
N ALA A 10 -25.46 4.11 -31.36
CA ALA A 10 -24.06 3.86 -31.65
C ALA A 10 -23.09 5.01 -31.28
N ALA A 11 -21.79 4.66 -31.35
CA ALA A 11 -20.63 5.42 -31.84
C ALA A 11 -20.23 6.79 -31.24
N ALA A 12 -18.94 6.90 -30.86
CA ALA A 12 -17.99 7.85 -31.46
C ALA A 12 -16.55 7.59 -30.97
N ALA A 13 -15.59 7.65 -31.90
CA ALA A 13 -14.14 7.58 -31.70
C ALA A 13 -13.54 9.00 -31.72
N ILE A 14 -12.45 9.26 -30.99
CA ILE A 14 -11.50 10.34 -31.32
C ILE A 14 -10.07 9.90 -30.94
N ALA A 15 -9.18 10.01 -31.91
CA ALA A 15 -7.74 9.78 -31.83
C ALA A 15 -6.99 11.04 -31.35
N ALA A 16 -5.80 10.88 -30.75
CA ALA A 16 -4.67 11.80 -30.92
C ALA A 16 -3.42 11.18 -30.29
N GLY A 17 -2.38 10.98 -31.11
CA GLY A 17 -1.04 10.66 -30.65
C GLY A 17 -0.22 11.91 -30.34
N VAL A 18 0.82 11.77 -29.52
CA VAL A 18 1.97 12.67 -29.50
C VAL A 18 3.23 11.85 -29.26
N LEU A 19 4.12 11.87 -30.25
CA LEU A 19 5.52 11.47 -30.20
C LEU A 19 6.31 12.54 -29.43
N LEU A 20 7.22 12.15 -28.54
CA LEU A 20 8.36 12.99 -28.12
C LEU A 20 9.57 12.10 -27.82
N THR A 21 10.43 11.99 -28.84
CA THR A 21 11.85 11.68 -28.76
C THR A 21 12.59 12.72 -27.93
N GLY A 22 13.61 12.34 -27.15
CA GLY A 22 14.48 13.35 -26.52
C GLY A 22 15.57 12.78 -25.63
N VAL A 23 16.77 12.68 -26.19
CA VAL A 23 18.02 12.19 -25.60
C VAL A 23 18.57 13.22 -24.60
N CYS A 24 18.94 12.79 -23.39
CA CYS A 24 19.81 13.55 -22.49
C CYS A 24 20.88 12.63 -21.90
N GLY A 25 21.85 12.26 -22.73
CA GLY A 25 23.17 11.84 -22.28
C GLY A 25 24.15 12.94 -22.67
N TYR A 26 24.71 13.66 -21.70
CA TYR A 26 25.95 14.41 -21.84
C TYR A 26 26.58 14.53 -20.45
N GLY A 27 27.63 13.76 -20.22
CA GLY A 27 28.57 13.99 -19.13
C GLY A 27 29.42 15.21 -19.44
N ASN A 28 29.77 15.95 -18.39
CA ASN A 28 30.90 16.86 -18.32
C ASN A 28 31.02 17.33 -16.87
N PHE A 29 32.03 16.84 -16.13
CA PHE A 29 32.64 17.66 -15.07
C PHE A 29 34.16 17.51 -15.13
N ALA A 30 34.71 18.48 -15.85
CA ALA A 30 35.99 19.14 -15.72
C ALA A 30 36.99 18.59 -14.69
N THR A 31 38.14 18.21 -15.24
CA THR A 31 39.47 18.35 -14.64
C THR A 31 39.67 19.76 -14.07
N THR A 32 40.12 19.87 -12.82
CA THR A 32 40.86 21.04 -12.35
C THR A 32 41.99 20.57 -11.44
N THR A 33 43.20 20.91 -11.84
CA THR A 33 44.47 20.61 -11.19
C THR A 33 44.79 21.60 -10.06
N SER A 34 45.36 21.03 -8.99
CA SER A 34 46.38 21.59 -8.09
C SER A 34 46.08 22.82 -7.23
N ASN A 35 46.21 22.66 -5.91
CA ASN A 35 47.31 23.29 -5.16
C ASN A 35 47.54 22.60 -3.80
N VAL A 36 48.82 22.32 -3.52
CA VAL A 36 49.34 21.81 -2.25
C VAL A 36 49.78 23.02 -1.41
N ALA A 37 49.68 22.86 -0.08
CA ALA A 37 50.26 23.66 0.99
C ALA A 37 49.44 24.85 1.49
N ASP A 38 48.71 24.63 2.60
CA ASP A 38 49.19 25.22 3.85
C ASP A 38 48.85 24.33 5.04
N ARG A 39 49.84 24.11 5.91
CA ARG A 39 49.77 23.27 7.10
C ARG A 39 49.49 24.17 8.30
N ILE A 40 48.27 24.14 8.81
CA ILE A 40 47.99 24.56 10.19
C ILE A 40 47.58 23.32 10.98
N ALA A 41 48.45 22.95 11.92
CA ALA A 41 48.23 21.88 12.88
C ALA A 41 47.17 22.28 13.92
N SER A 42 46.22 21.38 14.20
CA SER A 42 45.34 21.42 15.38
C SER A 42 44.65 20.05 15.61
N PRO A 43 44.21 19.75 16.83
CA PRO A 43 44.65 18.58 17.60
C PRO A 43 43.90 17.28 17.29
N ALA A 44 44.58 16.17 17.62
CA ALA A 44 44.05 14.81 17.56
C ALA A 44 42.78 14.64 18.41
N GLY A 45 41.62 14.73 17.78
CA GLY A 45 40.40 14.07 18.24
C GLY A 45 40.40 12.62 17.77
N PRO A 46 39.75 11.68 18.49
CA PRO A 46 39.57 10.31 18.01
C PRO A 46 38.78 10.36 16.71
N GLY A 47 39.46 10.13 15.59
CA GLY A 47 38.86 10.07 14.28
C GLY A 47 37.83 8.94 14.25
N THR A 48 36.56 9.29 14.12
CA THR A 48 35.56 8.35 13.62
C THR A 48 35.97 7.99 12.21
N SER A 49 36.61 6.83 12.06
CA SER A 49 36.87 6.20 10.77
C SER A 49 35.52 6.03 10.07
N ILE A 50 35.27 6.85 9.05
CA ILE A 50 34.17 6.62 8.11
C ILE A 50 34.68 5.54 7.17
N ASP A 51 34.38 4.28 7.50
CA ASP A 51 34.67 3.15 6.65
C ASP A 51 33.80 3.22 5.38
N PRO A 52 34.38 3.37 4.17
CA PRO A 52 33.61 3.50 2.93
C PRO A 52 33.01 2.19 2.41
N GLY A 53 33.17 1.06 3.13
CA GLY A 53 32.87 -0.28 2.63
C GLY A 53 31.79 -1.06 3.40
N GLY A 54 31.04 -0.43 4.30
CA GLY A 54 30.02 -1.12 5.09
C GLY A 54 29.00 -1.84 4.20
N PRO A 55 28.68 -3.13 4.46
CA PRO A 55 27.73 -3.87 3.63
C PRO A 55 26.40 -3.14 3.61
N MET A 56 25.89 -2.89 2.39
CA MET A 56 24.62 -2.23 2.15
C MET A 56 23.51 -3.03 2.84
N GLN A 57 23.01 -2.51 3.96
CA GLN A 57 22.00 -3.21 4.74
C GLN A 57 20.73 -3.33 3.88
N PRO A 58 20.12 -4.53 3.76
CA PRO A 58 18.93 -4.73 2.94
C PRO A 58 17.83 -3.75 3.32
N ALA A 59 17.11 -3.26 2.32
CA ALA A 59 15.96 -2.40 2.54
C ALA A 59 14.96 -3.08 3.51
N PRO A 60 14.38 -2.35 4.48
CA PRO A 60 13.43 -2.93 5.41
C PRO A 60 12.24 -3.53 4.67
N THR A 61 11.99 -4.82 4.87
CA THR A 61 10.79 -5.46 4.32
C THR A 61 9.56 -5.04 5.14
N PRO A 62 8.46 -4.60 4.51
CA PRO A 62 7.23 -4.28 5.23
C PRO A 62 6.74 -5.49 6.02
N ARG A 63 6.43 -5.29 7.30
CA ARG A 63 5.86 -6.36 8.13
C ARG A 63 4.34 -6.38 8.00
N ILE A 64 3.82 -7.47 7.44
CA ILE A 64 2.38 -7.68 7.28
C ILE A 64 1.87 -8.58 8.42
N SER A 65 0.75 -8.20 9.01
CA SER A 65 0.07 -8.97 10.05
C SER A 65 -1.44 -9.03 9.78
N LYS A 66 -2.10 -10.09 10.24
CA LYS A 66 -3.55 -10.18 10.24
C LYS A 66 -4.10 -9.55 11.52
N GLN A 67 -5.23 -8.85 11.41
CA GLN A 67 -5.95 -8.29 12.55
C GLN A 67 -7.37 -8.87 12.62
N PRO A 68 -7.87 -9.22 13.82
CA PRO A 68 -9.28 -9.55 14.03
C PRO A 68 -10.22 -8.44 13.56
N ILE A 69 -11.42 -8.83 13.12
CA ILE A 69 -12.48 -7.89 12.75
C ILE A 69 -13.36 -7.66 13.97
N ASP A 70 -13.04 -6.61 14.74
CA ASP A 70 -13.78 -6.23 15.96
C ASP A 70 -14.87 -5.17 15.72
N GLN A 71 -14.99 -4.69 14.48
CA GLN A 71 -15.93 -3.64 14.09
C GLN A 71 -17.04 -4.23 13.21
N PRO A 72 -18.29 -3.71 13.28
CA PRO A 72 -19.36 -4.17 12.41
C PRO A 72 -18.96 -4.12 10.93
N VAL A 73 -19.39 -5.13 10.18
CA VAL A 73 -19.28 -5.15 8.73
C VAL A 73 -20.57 -4.62 8.15
N THR A 74 -20.48 -3.71 7.18
CA THR A 74 -21.64 -3.23 6.42
C THR A 74 -21.57 -3.75 5.00
N ALA A 75 -22.71 -4.04 4.38
CA ALA A 75 -22.77 -4.49 3.00
C ALA A 75 -23.50 -3.50 2.10
N GLN A 76 -22.88 -3.12 0.99
CA GLN A 76 -23.51 -2.33 -0.07
C GLN A 76 -23.30 -3.02 -1.42
N GLY A 77 -24.32 -3.76 -1.87
CA GLY A 77 -24.26 -4.54 -3.10
C GLY A 77 -23.20 -5.66 -3.03
N ARG A 78 -22.06 -5.43 -3.70
CA ARG A 78 -20.89 -6.33 -3.68
C ARG A 78 -19.76 -5.84 -2.78
N THR A 79 -19.89 -4.66 -2.20
CA THR A 79 -18.84 -4.06 -1.38
C THR A 79 -19.11 -4.36 0.08
N LEU A 80 -18.11 -4.91 0.77
CA LEU A 80 -18.11 -5.07 2.22
C LEU A 80 -17.14 -4.07 2.81
N THR A 81 -17.57 -3.38 3.86
CA THR A 81 -16.82 -2.34 4.53
C THR A 81 -16.80 -2.60 6.03
N THR A 82 -15.65 -2.39 6.68
CA THR A 82 -15.51 -2.36 8.14
C THR A 82 -14.50 -1.28 8.51
N LYS A 83 -14.20 -1.12 9.80
CA LYS A 83 -13.17 -0.20 10.29
C LYS A 83 -11.96 -0.97 10.80
N ALA A 84 -10.77 -0.49 10.45
CA ALA A 84 -9.50 -1.04 10.91
C ALA A 84 -8.63 0.08 11.50
N VAL A 85 -7.73 -0.27 12.43
CA VAL A 85 -6.77 0.69 12.98
C VAL A 85 -5.66 0.94 11.95
N ALA A 86 -5.53 2.18 11.50
CA ALA A 86 -4.46 2.64 10.62
C ALA A 86 -3.93 4.01 11.07
N GLY A 87 -2.73 4.38 10.64
CA GLY A 87 -2.04 5.60 11.07
C GLY A 87 -0.63 5.33 11.61
N GLY A 88 0.09 6.41 11.92
CA GLY A 88 1.54 6.34 12.09
C GLY A 88 2.20 5.78 10.84
N CYS A 89 2.95 4.69 10.98
CA CYS A 89 3.54 3.97 9.85
C CYS A 89 2.72 2.75 9.39
N ARG A 90 1.47 2.60 9.85
CA ARG A 90 0.63 1.43 9.55
C ARG A 90 -0.45 1.75 8.53
N THR A 91 -0.60 0.89 7.54
CA THR A 91 -1.74 0.90 6.60
C THR A 91 -2.57 -0.37 6.79
N ALA A 92 -3.89 -0.25 6.67
CA ALA A 92 -4.80 -1.40 6.73
C ALA A 92 -5.49 -1.63 5.38
N GLN A 93 -5.73 -2.88 5.05
CA GLN A 93 -6.50 -3.31 3.88
C GLN A 93 -7.45 -4.43 4.27
N LEU A 94 -8.64 -4.45 3.67
CA LEU A 94 -9.57 -5.56 3.78
C LEU A 94 -9.47 -6.43 2.53
N VAL A 95 -9.19 -7.72 2.71
CA VAL A 95 -9.16 -8.70 1.62
C VAL A 95 -10.23 -9.75 1.83
N SER A 96 -10.73 -10.31 0.74
CA SER A 96 -11.72 -11.40 0.75
C SER A 96 -11.20 -12.64 0.03
N GLN A 97 -11.49 -13.81 0.59
CA GLN A 97 -11.42 -15.09 -0.10
C GLN A 97 -12.83 -15.66 -0.19
N GLU A 98 -13.26 -16.02 -1.40
CA GLU A 98 -14.65 -16.41 -1.66
C GLU A 98 -14.75 -17.88 -2.10
N THR A 99 -15.68 -18.59 -1.47
CA THR A 99 -16.19 -19.88 -1.90
C THR A 99 -17.70 -19.76 -2.19
N PRO A 100 -18.36 -20.81 -2.72
CA PRO A 100 -19.80 -20.75 -2.97
C PRO A 100 -20.65 -20.53 -1.72
N THR A 101 -20.18 -20.94 -0.54
CA THR A 101 -20.95 -20.89 0.72
C THR A 101 -20.38 -19.92 1.75
N THR A 102 -19.14 -19.46 1.57
CA THR A 102 -18.39 -18.71 2.58
C THR A 102 -17.62 -17.55 1.96
N VAL A 103 -17.57 -16.44 2.66
CA VAL A 103 -16.68 -15.31 2.39
C VAL A 103 -15.80 -15.10 3.61
N THR A 104 -14.50 -15.35 3.46
CA THR A 104 -13.53 -15.08 4.52
C THR A 104 -12.95 -13.69 4.33
N LEU A 105 -13.20 -12.81 5.29
CA LEU A 105 -12.64 -11.46 5.33
C LEU A 105 -11.36 -11.44 6.17
N THR A 106 -10.35 -10.69 5.77
CA THR A 106 -9.13 -10.53 6.57
C THR A 106 -8.66 -9.09 6.50
N ILE A 107 -8.46 -8.46 7.66
CA ILE A 107 -7.74 -7.19 7.73
C ILE A 107 -6.25 -7.51 7.72
N LEU A 108 -5.55 -7.00 6.71
CA LEU A 108 -4.10 -7.01 6.62
C LEU A 108 -3.57 -5.64 7.05
N VAL A 109 -2.69 -5.63 8.04
CA VAL A 109 -2.00 -4.42 8.48
C VAL A 109 -0.53 -4.51 8.12
N THR A 110 -0.09 -3.56 7.31
CA THR A 110 1.31 -3.43 6.90
C THR A 110 1.96 -2.33 7.71
N ASN A 111 3.06 -2.65 8.40
CA ASN A 111 3.92 -1.68 9.05
C ASN A 111 5.07 -1.31 8.10
N HIS A 112 5.17 -0.03 7.78
CA HIS A 112 6.15 0.57 6.87
C HIS A 112 7.32 1.25 7.60
N GLN A 113 7.41 1.12 8.93
CA GLN A 113 8.47 1.76 9.72
C GLN A 113 9.86 1.30 9.26
N LYS A 114 10.75 2.26 8.99
CA LYS A 114 12.15 2.02 8.70
C LYS A 114 13.01 2.18 9.97
N PRO A 115 14.20 1.54 10.04
CA PRO A 115 15.17 1.80 11.11
C PRO A 115 15.48 3.29 11.23
N GLY A 116 15.41 3.83 12.46
CA GLY A 116 15.64 5.25 12.73
C GLY A 116 14.45 6.17 12.42
N GLU A 117 13.36 5.66 11.85
CA GLU A 117 12.16 6.45 11.57
C GLU A 117 11.21 6.49 12.77
N LEU A 118 10.81 7.71 13.15
CA LEU A 118 9.78 7.95 14.15
C LEU A 118 8.41 7.92 13.48
N CYS A 119 7.55 7.00 13.91
CA CYS A 119 6.16 6.98 13.52
C CYS A 119 5.34 7.91 14.41
N SER A 120 4.37 8.62 13.84
CA SER A 120 3.38 9.33 14.65
C SER A 120 2.64 8.35 15.58
N PHE A 121 2.38 8.78 16.82
CA PHE A 121 1.58 8.03 17.79
C PHE A 121 0.07 8.04 17.47
N ILE A 122 -0.34 8.77 16.42
CA ILE A 122 -1.75 8.90 16.05
C ILE A 122 -2.15 7.73 15.16
N ALA A 123 -3.05 6.90 15.68
CA ALA A 123 -3.77 5.88 14.93
C ALA A 123 -5.29 6.10 15.07
N MET A 124 -6.03 5.84 14.00
CA MET A 124 -7.47 6.05 13.93
C MET A 124 -8.17 4.82 13.36
N LEU A 125 -9.47 4.71 13.61
CA LEU A 125 -10.33 3.76 12.93
C LEU A 125 -10.67 4.28 11.53
N THR A 126 -10.09 3.65 10.51
CA THR A 126 -10.26 4.01 9.10
C THR A 126 -11.18 2.99 8.41
N PRO A 127 -12.14 3.43 7.59
CA PRO A 127 -12.91 2.50 6.77
C PRO A 127 -12.01 1.77 5.79
N VAL A 128 -12.13 0.45 5.73
CA VAL A 128 -11.48 -0.42 4.76
C VAL A 128 -12.54 -1.27 4.07
N SER A 129 -12.42 -1.42 2.76
CA SER A 129 -13.42 -2.09 1.94
C SER A 129 -12.82 -3.12 1.01
N THR A 130 -13.62 -4.11 0.66
CA THR A 130 -13.30 -5.09 -0.37
C THR A 130 -14.53 -5.35 -1.23
N THR A 131 -14.32 -5.72 -2.49
CA THR A 131 -15.39 -5.95 -3.45
C THR A 131 -15.43 -7.42 -3.83
N LEU A 132 -16.58 -8.04 -3.56
CA LEU A 132 -16.84 -9.43 -3.86
C LEU A 132 -17.12 -9.67 -5.35
N LYS A 133 -16.88 -10.90 -5.80
CA LYS A 133 -17.23 -11.40 -7.14
C LYS A 133 -18.73 -11.40 -7.37
N ALA A 134 -19.51 -11.74 -6.35
CA ALA A 134 -20.98 -11.71 -6.34
C ALA A 134 -21.51 -11.09 -5.03
N PRO A 135 -22.77 -10.63 -4.96
CA PRO A 135 -23.36 -10.12 -3.71
C PRO A 135 -23.31 -11.18 -2.60
N LEU A 136 -23.17 -10.78 -1.32
CA LEU A 136 -22.96 -11.72 -0.21
C LEU A 136 -24.03 -12.82 -0.14
N GLY A 137 -25.31 -12.45 -0.28
CA GLY A 137 -26.42 -13.40 -0.28
C GLY A 137 -26.52 -14.15 1.06
N SER A 138 -26.70 -15.46 1.00
CA SER A 138 -26.78 -16.36 2.17
C SER A 138 -25.42 -16.90 2.63
N ARG A 139 -24.31 -16.44 2.03
CA ARG A 139 -22.97 -16.93 2.36
C ARG A 139 -22.58 -16.49 3.77
N GLN A 140 -21.89 -17.37 4.49
CA GLN A 140 -21.38 -17.05 5.82
C GLN A 140 -20.18 -16.11 5.72
N LEU A 141 -20.08 -15.16 6.64
CA LEU A 141 -18.88 -14.34 6.81
C LEU A 141 -18.00 -14.92 7.91
N ILE A 142 -16.73 -15.15 7.57
CA ILE A 142 -15.73 -15.67 8.50
C ILE A 142 -14.60 -14.64 8.63
N ASP A 143 -14.14 -14.40 9.85
CA ASP A 143 -12.91 -13.65 10.11
C ASP A 143 -11.70 -14.56 9.87
N GLY A 144 -10.87 -14.23 8.88
CA GLY A 144 -9.68 -14.99 8.52
C GLY A 144 -8.46 -14.78 9.42
N ALA A 145 -8.53 -13.89 10.41
CA ALA A 145 -7.56 -13.78 11.49
C ALA A 145 -7.88 -14.72 12.65
N THR A 146 -9.17 -14.86 13.02
CA THR A 146 -9.60 -15.65 14.19
C THR A 146 -10.25 -17.00 13.84
N GLY A 147 -10.68 -17.19 12.60
CA GLY A 147 -11.46 -18.34 12.15
C GLY A 147 -12.93 -18.31 12.60
N LYS A 148 -13.38 -17.26 13.30
CA LYS A 148 -14.74 -17.18 13.84
C LYS A 148 -15.72 -16.64 12.82
N GLN A 149 -16.99 -17.06 12.94
CA GLN A 149 -18.07 -16.48 12.16
C GLN A 149 -18.36 -15.05 12.64
N LEU A 150 -18.47 -14.13 11.70
CA LEU A 150 -18.88 -12.76 11.95
C LEU A 150 -20.41 -12.65 11.96
N PRO A 151 -20.95 -11.67 12.72
CA PRO A 151 -22.36 -11.32 12.61
C PRO A 151 -22.75 -10.98 11.16
N ALA A 152 -24.04 -11.13 10.85
CA ALA A 152 -24.58 -10.68 9.57
C ALA A 152 -24.28 -9.18 9.36
N PRO A 153 -23.95 -8.75 8.13
CA PRO A 153 -23.69 -7.34 7.86
C PRO A 153 -24.91 -6.46 8.08
N GLN A 154 -24.63 -5.21 8.45
CA GLN A 154 -25.63 -4.13 8.52
C GLN A 154 -25.88 -3.50 7.16
#